data_AF-A0A1Y1L159-F1
#
_entry.id   AF-A0A1Y1L159-F1
#
_cell.length_a   1.000
_cell.length_b   1.000
_cell.length_c   1.000
_cell.angle_alpha   90.00
_cell.angle_beta   90.00
_cell.angle_gamma   90.00
#
_symmetry.space_group_name_H-M   'P 1'
#
loop_
_entity.id
_entity.type
_entity.pdbx_description
1 polymer ?
#
loop_
_entity_poly.entity_id
_entity_poly.type
_entity_poly.pdbx_seq_one_letter_code
_entity_poly.pdbx_strand_id
1 'polypeptide(L)'
;MVIFRQILRVRLKYILIAVIVCGTMSLFKIQKFTYTPRNTENYPILIWWTPFIFENKKLISCEDRYTCVVTKNRSLEFDVAAYLFYGSNFKEDDLPLPKKNIPWAIFHEESPKNLPFFLYEEGQHLFNITSTFSRDSSLPLVLQYLEDLQLITDTTYYVNLKQKNKLLKQISPVLYIQSDCETPIERDLYVSELMKYIAVDSYGSCLNNKRLPEQYVPNA
;
A
#
# COMPACT_ATOMS: atom_id res chain seq x y z
N MET A 1 -49.71 35.18 22.30
CA MET A 1 -49.00 34.30 23.28
C MET A 1 -48.45 32.99 22.68
N VAL A 2 -48.92 32.52 21.51
CA VAL A 2 -48.48 31.25 20.89
C VAL A 2 -47.12 31.36 20.16
N ILE A 3 -46.89 32.47 19.43
CA ILE A 3 -45.66 32.72 18.66
C ILE A 3 -44.43 32.80 19.58
N PHE A 4 -44.56 33.45 20.74
CA PHE A 4 -43.46 33.58 21.71
C PHE A 4 -43.03 32.21 22.29
N ARG A 5 -43.98 31.30 22.52
CA ARG A 5 -43.69 29.92 22.96
C ARG A 5 -43.01 29.09 21.87
N GLN A 6 -43.37 29.31 20.59
CA GLN A 6 -42.69 28.65 19.46
C GLN A 6 -41.25 29.15 19.28
N ILE A 7 -41.02 30.46 19.34
CA ILE A 7 -39.66 31.05 19.26
C ILE A 7 -38.79 30.56 20.42
N LEU A 8 -39.35 30.51 21.64
CA LEU A 8 -38.63 30.02 22.82
C LEU A 8 -38.28 28.52 22.68
N ARG A 9 -39.19 27.68 22.18
CA ARG A 9 -38.92 26.26 21.90
C ARG A 9 -37.86 26.04 20.82
N VAL A 10 -37.87 26.86 19.77
CA VAL A 10 -36.88 26.79 18.69
C VAL A 10 -35.49 27.20 19.21
N ARG A 11 -35.41 28.29 19.98
CA ARG A 11 -34.16 28.72 20.64
C ARG A 11 -33.64 27.67 21.63
N LEU A 12 -34.51 27.05 22.41
CA LEU A 12 -34.14 25.96 23.32
C LEU A 12 -33.57 24.75 22.58
N LYS A 13 -34.15 24.38 21.43
CA LYS A 13 -33.64 23.28 20.59
C LYS A 13 -32.25 23.59 20.03
N TYR A 14 -32.00 24.80 19.55
CA TYR A 14 -30.68 25.17 19.04
C TYR A 14 -29.62 25.21 20.14
N ILE A 15 -29.96 25.68 21.34
CA ILE A 15 -29.08 25.63 22.51
C ILE A 15 -28.77 24.17 22.88
N LEU A 16 -29.77 23.30 22.88
CA LEU A 16 -29.59 21.87 23.18
C LEU A 16 -28.65 21.19 22.16
N ILE A 17 -28.84 21.47 20.87
CA ILE A 17 -27.97 20.95 19.79
C ILE A 17 -26.55 21.47 19.96
N ALA A 18 -26.37 22.77 20.24
CA ALA A 18 -25.04 23.35 20.46
C ALA A 18 -24.33 22.72 21.67
N VAL A 19 -25.04 22.46 22.77
CA VAL A 19 -24.48 21.78 23.95
C VAL A 19 -24.10 20.33 23.63
N ILE A 20 -24.92 19.60 22.87
CA ILE A 20 -24.61 18.23 22.44
C ILE A 20 -23.37 18.22 21.54
N VAL A 21 -23.28 19.10 20.53
CA VAL A 21 -22.13 19.18 19.63
C VAL A 21 -20.86 19.59 20.36
N CYS A 22 -20.95 20.54 21.29
CA CYS A 22 -19.80 20.96 22.10
C CYS A 22 -19.36 19.85 23.06
N GLY A 23 -20.33 19.11 23.62
CA GLY A 23 -20.10 17.94 24.47
C GLY A 23 -19.42 16.79 23.72
N THR A 24 -19.88 16.45 22.51
CA THR A 24 -19.26 15.39 21.69
C THR A 24 -17.86 15.78 21.22
N MET A 25 -17.65 17.04 20.80
CA MET A 25 -16.31 17.54 20.44
C MET A 25 -15.34 17.51 21.64
N SER A 26 -15.84 17.81 22.84
CA SER A 26 -15.06 17.73 24.07
C SER A 26 -14.75 16.27 24.44
N LEU A 27 -15.70 15.36 24.30
CA LEU A 27 -15.51 13.92 24.51
C LEU A 27 -14.51 13.32 23.50
N PHE A 28 -14.57 13.71 22.22
CA PHE A 28 -13.58 13.31 21.22
C PHE A 28 -12.18 13.83 21.53
N LYS A 29 -12.05 15.07 22.03
CA LYS A 29 -10.78 15.62 22.52
C LYS A 29 -10.28 14.88 23.74
N ILE A 30 -11.15 14.56 24.70
CA ILE A 30 -10.82 13.78 25.90
C ILE A 30 -10.39 12.37 25.50
N GLN A 31 -11.08 11.70 24.58
CA GLN A 31 -10.74 10.35 24.11
C GLN A 31 -9.39 10.31 23.36
N LYS A 32 -9.04 11.37 22.62
CA LYS A 32 -7.67 11.56 22.08
C LYS A 32 -6.63 11.87 23.16
N PHE A 33 -7.01 12.58 24.22
CA PHE A 33 -6.12 12.98 25.31
C PHE A 33 -5.88 11.86 26.34
N THR A 34 -6.86 10.96 26.54
CA THR A 34 -6.75 9.79 27.44
C THR A 34 -6.21 8.55 26.74
N TYR A 35 -5.88 8.61 25.45
CA TYR A 35 -4.96 7.65 24.84
C TYR A 35 -3.56 7.92 25.40
N THR A 36 -3.30 7.40 26.59
CA THR A 36 -1.97 7.32 27.15
C THR A 36 -1.22 6.23 26.38
N PRO A 37 -0.17 6.57 25.61
CA PRO A 37 0.66 5.54 25.02
C PRO A 37 1.23 4.69 26.15
N ARG A 38 0.97 3.38 26.10
CA ARG A 38 1.54 2.35 26.99
C ARG A 38 3.04 2.63 27.16
N ASN A 39 3.60 2.55 28.38
CA ASN A 39 5.01 2.91 28.63
C ASN A 39 5.92 2.22 27.60
N THR A 40 6.55 3.02 26.73
CA THR A 40 7.23 2.54 25.52
C THR A 40 8.74 2.43 25.71
N GLU A 41 9.25 2.82 26.88
CA GLU A 41 10.68 2.89 27.17
C GLU A 41 11.36 1.51 27.23
N ASN A 42 10.59 0.43 27.40
CA ASN A 42 11.13 -0.93 27.56
C ASN A 42 11.09 -1.78 26.28
N TYR A 43 10.66 -1.24 25.16
CA TYR A 43 10.52 -2.00 23.90
C TYR A 43 11.60 -1.61 22.89
N PRO A 44 12.11 -2.57 22.08
CA PRO A 44 13.06 -2.27 21.02
C PRO A 44 12.47 -1.26 20.04
N ILE A 45 13.29 -0.28 19.65
CA ILE A 45 12.92 0.79 18.74
C ILE A 45 13.39 0.43 17.32
N LEU A 46 12.48 0.47 16.37
CA LEU A 46 12.76 0.36 14.94
C LEU A 46 12.50 1.72 14.28
N ILE A 47 13.47 2.24 13.55
CA ILE A 47 13.31 3.51 12.83
C ILE A 47 13.00 3.23 11.37
N TRP A 48 11.85 3.70 10.86
CA TRP A 48 11.66 3.89 9.43
C TRP A 48 12.50 5.07 8.98
N TRP A 49 13.72 4.78 8.50
CA TRP A 49 14.64 5.81 8.03
C TRP A 49 14.03 6.55 6.86
N THR A 50 13.53 5.83 5.87
CA THR A 50 12.62 6.35 4.85
C THR A 50 11.18 6.19 5.37
N PRO A 51 10.46 7.28 5.70
CA PRO A 51 9.16 7.17 6.35
C PRO A 51 8.14 6.45 5.47
N PHE A 52 7.75 5.23 5.87
CA PHE A 52 6.66 4.46 5.27
C PHE A 52 5.37 4.52 6.10
N ILE A 53 5.50 4.90 7.38
CA ILE A 53 4.36 5.08 8.29
C ILE A 53 3.92 6.55 8.34
N PHE A 54 2.61 6.78 8.39
CA PHE A 54 2.05 8.12 8.54
C PHE A 54 2.26 8.66 9.97
N GLU A 55 2.11 7.80 10.98
CA GLU A 55 2.26 8.13 12.39
C GLU A 55 3.72 8.43 12.77
N ASN A 56 3.94 9.32 13.74
CA ASN A 56 5.29 9.60 14.24
C ASN A 56 5.89 8.41 15.00
N LYS A 57 5.04 7.68 15.73
CA LYS A 57 5.40 6.57 16.60
C LYS A 57 4.21 5.63 16.70
N LYS A 58 4.44 4.33 16.54
CA LYS A 58 3.44 3.27 16.58
C LYS A 58 3.96 2.10 17.41
N LEU A 59 3.14 1.54 18.28
CA LEU A 59 3.44 0.27 18.96
C LEU A 59 2.92 -0.88 18.10
N ILE A 60 3.77 -1.83 17.76
CA ILE A 60 3.39 -3.04 17.03
C ILE A 60 3.50 -4.21 17.99
N SER A 61 2.44 -5.02 18.06
CA SER A 61 2.42 -6.29 18.80
C SER A 61 2.17 -7.43 17.81
N CYS A 62 2.99 -8.48 17.90
CA CYS A 62 2.86 -9.69 17.09
C CYS A 62 2.49 -10.86 18.01
N GLU A 63 1.22 -11.27 17.96
CA GLU A 63 0.67 -12.42 18.71
C GLU A 63 1.03 -12.43 20.20
N ASP A 64 1.13 -11.25 20.82
CA ASP A 64 1.56 -11.03 22.20
C ASP A 64 2.95 -11.58 22.58
N ARG A 65 3.71 -12.09 21.60
CA ARG A 65 5.07 -12.65 21.80
C ARG A 65 6.15 -11.59 21.67
N TYR A 66 5.97 -10.67 20.73
CA TYR A 66 6.92 -9.60 20.45
C TYR A 66 6.19 -8.27 20.41
N THR A 67 6.81 -7.26 20.99
CA THR A 67 6.30 -5.89 20.95
C THR A 67 7.47 -4.96 20.65
N CYS A 68 7.30 -4.07 19.68
CA CYS A 68 8.30 -3.09 19.31
C CYS A 68 7.68 -1.72 19.08
N VAL A 69 8.51 -0.70 19.21
CA VAL A 69 8.17 0.68 18.90
C VAL A 69 8.70 0.97 17.51
N VAL A 70 7.83 1.36 16.60
CA VAL A 70 8.20 1.81 15.26
C VAL A 70 8.03 3.31 15.17
N THR A 71 9.02 4.03 14.67
CA THR A 71 9.03 5.50 14.63
C THR A 71 9.71 6.01 13.36
N LYS A 72 9.36 7.22 12.93
CA LYS A 72 10.10 7.95 11.88
C LYS A 72 11.00 9.05 12.44
N ASN A 73 11.08 9.16 13.77
CA ASN A 73 11.93 10.14 14.44
C ASN A 73 13.39 9.68 14.44
N ARG A 74 14.19 10.24 13.52
CA ARG A 74 15.62 9.94 13.38
C ARG A 74 16.48 10.45 14.54
N SER A 75 15.98 11.36 15.39
CA SER A 75 16.72 11.81 16.59
C SER A 75 17.00 10.70 17.60
N LEU A 76 16.38 9.52 17.44
CA LEU A 76 16.59 8.33 18.27
C LEU A 76 17.63 7.37 17.68
N GLU A 77 18.32 7.71 16.60
CA GLU A 77 19.18 6.81 15.82
C GLU A 77 20.32 6.12 16.59
N PHE A 78 20.67 6.57 17.80
CA PHE A 78 21.80 6.00 18.55
C PHE A 78 21.45 4.80 19.42
N ASP A 79 20.16 4.53 19.67
CA ASP A 79 19.68 3.45 20.54
C ASP A 79 18.49 2.72 19.89
N VAL A 80 18.78 2.00 18.81
CA VAL A 80 17.77 1.33 17.98
C VAL A 80 18.15 -0.12 17.73
N ALA A 81 17.13 -0.95 17.59
CA ALA A 81 17.30 -2.35 17.24
C ALA A 81 17.52 -2.55 15.72
N ALA A 82 16.93 -1.70 14.87
CA ALA A 82 17.15 -1.74 13.42
C ALA A 82 16.75 -0.43 12.73
N TYR A 83 17.31 -0.21 11.54
CA TYR A 83 16.82 0.79 10.59
C TYR A 83 16.03 0.10 9.47
N LEU A 84 14.85 0.63 9.16
CA LEU A 84 13.94 0.13 8.15
C LEU A 84 13.91 1.10 6.96
N PHE A 85 13.99 0.55 5.76
CA PHE A 85 13.99 1.29 4.50
C PHE A 85 12.86 0.81 3.61
N TYR A 86 12.18 1.74 2.97
CA TYR A 86 11.18 1.52 1.94
C TYR A 86 11.84 1.80 0.61
N GLY A 87 12.04 0.75 -0.19
CA GLY A 87 12.89 0.80 -1.37
C GLY A 87 12.45 1.86 -2.38
N SER A 88 11.15 2.08 -2.55
CA SER A 88 10.64 3.06 -3.53
C SER A 88 10.97 4.52 -3.16
N ASN A 89 11.26 4.78 -1.88
CA ASN A 89 11.67 6.09 -1.37
C ASN A 89 13.14 6.11 -0.91
N PHE A 90 13.92 5.08 -1.26
CA PHE A 90 15.32 4.98 -0.87
C PHE A 90 16.16 6.05 -1.57
N LYS A 91 17.14 6.56 -0.84
CA LYS A 91 18.07 7.59 -1.31
C LYS A 91 19.48 7.22 -0.86
N GLU A 92 20.39 7.07 -1.82
CA GLU A 92 21.78 6.67 -1.58
C GLU A 92 22.56 7.70 -0.76
N ASP A 93 22.17 8.97 -0.82
CA ASP A 93 22.79 10.09 -0.11
C ASP A 93 22.18 10.36 1.28
N ASP A 94 21.15 9.61 1.68
CA ASP A 94 20.46 9.75 2.96
C ASP A 94 20.46 8.43 3.75
N LEU A 95 21.58 8.16 4.43
CA LEU A 95 21.81 6.93 5.18
C LEU A 95 22.24 7.22 6.63
N PRO A 96 21.89 6.35 7.59
CA PRO A 96 22.35 6.44 8.98
C PRO A 96 23.83 6.04 9.07
N LEU A 97 24.71 6.97 8.70
CA LEU A 97 26.15 6.77 8.67
C LEU A 97 26.83 7.24 9.98
N PRO A 98 27.94 6.60 10.40
CA PRO A 98 28.55 5.42 9.79
C PRO A 98 27.71 4.16 10.02
N LYS A 99 27.77 3.20 9.10
CA LYS A 99 27.09 1.90 9.26
C LYS A 99 27.68 1.16 10.46
N LYS A 100 26.99 1.21 11.59
CA LYS A 100 27.33 0.47 12.82
C LYS A 100 26.88 -0.98 12.71
N ASN A 101 27.15 -1.77 13.75
CA ASN A 101 26.64 -3.14 13.90
C ASN A 101 25.14 -3.18 14.27
N ILE A 102 24.33 -2.37 13.58
CA ILE A 102 22.87 -2.31 13.70
C ILE A 102 22.30 -2.82 12.38
N PRO A 103 21.39 -3.81 12.38
CA PRO A 103 20.85 -4.37 11.15
C PRO A 103 20.05 -3.34 10.36
N TRP A 104 20.24 -3.33 9.05
CA TRP A 104 19.42 -2.57 8.11
C TRP A 104 18.45 -3.53 7.43
N ALA A 105 17.16 -3.17 7.43
CA ALA A 105 16.11 -3.95 6.79
C ALA A 105 15.45 -3.16 5.66
N ILE A 106 15.14 -3.81 4.55
CA ILE A 106 14.45 -3.18 3.42
C ILE A 106 13.15 -3.89 3.10
N PHE A 107 12.12 -3.08 2.82
CA PHE A 107 10.85 -3.47 2.25
C PHE A 107 10.73 -2.83 0.87
N HIS A 108 10.64 -3.63 -0.19
CA HIS A 108 10.61 -3.14 -1.56
C HIS A 108 9.75 -4.05 -2.45
N GLU A 109 8.64 -3.50 -2.94
CA GLU A 109 7.65 -4.19 -3.77
C GLU A 109 7.75 -3.85 -5.26
N GLU A 110 8.56 -2.85 -5.60
CA GLU A 110 8.67 -2.31 -6.94
C GLU A 110 9.72 -3.03 -7.78
N SER A 111 9.60 -2.90 -9.10
CA SER A 111 10.62 -3.38 -10.03
C SER A 111 11.93 -2.61 -9.83
N PRO A 112 13.10 -3.26 -9.93
CA PRO A 112 14.39 -2.57 -9.90
C PRO A 112 14.57 -1.58 -11.06
N LYS A 113 13.67 -1.55 -12.06
CA LYS A 113 13.53 -0.44 -13.02
C LYS A 113 13.39 0.91 -12.31
N ASN A 114 12.57 0.95 -11.26
CA ASN A 114 12.19 2.20 -10.60
C ASN A 114 13.31 2.73 -9.70
N LEU A 115 14.21 1.86 -9.26
CA LEU A 115 15.43 2.24 -8.57
C LEU A 115 16.62 1.39 -9.04
N PRO A 116 17.37 1.85 -10.08
CA PRO A 116 18.47 1.10 -10.67
C PRO A 116 19.57 0.68 -9.68
N PHE A 117 19.68 1.34 -8.53
CA PHE A 117 20.59 0.96 -7.46
C PHE A 117 20.45 -0.51 -7.05
N PHE A 118 19.23 -1.04 -7.03
CA PHE A 118 18.98 -2.44 -6.67
C PHE A 118 19.24 -3.44 -7.81
N LEU A 119 19.68 -2.99 -9.00
CA LEU A 119 20.16 -3.88 -10.05
C LEU A 119 21.57 -4.42 -9.75
N TYR A 120 22.33 -3.73 -8.89
CA TYR A 120 23.73 -4.04 -8.60
C TYR A 120 23.88 -4.78 -7.26
N GLU A 121 24.90 -5.63 -7.19
CA GLU A 121 25.19 -6.47 -6.01
C GLU A 121 25.42 -5.58 -4.77
N GLU A 122 26.13 -4.47 -4.93
CA GLU A 122 26.43 -3.53 -3.86
C GLU A 122 25.15 -2.98 -3.20
N GLY A 123 24.11 -2.70 -4.00
CA GLY A 123 22.83 -2.23 -3.50
C GLY A 123 22.00 -3.33 -2.84
N GLN A 124 22.02 -4.54 -3.40
CA GLN A 124 21.29 -5.69 -2.87
C GLN A 124 21.88 -6.18 -1.53
N HIS A 125 23.21 -6.18 -1.41
CA HIS A 125 23.92 -6.65 -0.22
C HIS A 125 24.07 -5.58 0.88
N LEU A 126 23.56 -4.37 0.67
CA LEU A 126 23.57 -3.31 1.66
C LEU A 126 22.72 -3.63 2.91
N PHE A 127 21.67 -4.45 2.75
CA PHE A 127 20.68 -4.75 3.79
C PHE A 127 20.88 -6.16 4.36
N ASN A 128 20.70 -6.28 5.68
CA ASN A 128 20.82 -7.53 6.40
C ASN A 128 19.53 -8.36 6.35
N ILE A 129 18.38 -7.68 6.29
CA ILE A 129 17.05 -8.29 6.27
C ILE A 129 16.31 -7.72 5.06
N THR A 130 15.76 -8.59 4.23
CA THR A 130 15.08 -8.16 3.01
C THR A 130 13.65 -8.68 2.98
N SER A 131 12.75 -7.83 2.50
CA SER A 131 11.37 -8.17 2.18
C SER A 131 11.07 -7.62 0.79
N THR A 132 11.19 -8.50 -0.21
CA THR A 132 11.04 -8.17 -1.63
C THR A 132 10.28 -9.27 -2.37
N PHE A 133 10.06 -9.11 -3.67
CA PHE A 133 9.48 -10.16 -4.52
C PHE A 133 10.39 -11.39 -4.68
N SER A 134 11.67 -11.33 -4.29
CA SER A 134 12.58 -12.47 -4.34
C SER A 134 12.20 -13.52 -3.29
N ARG A 135 12.23 -14.80 -3.69
CA ARG A 135 12.06 -15.93 -2.76
C ARG A 135 13.23 -16.10 -1.79
N ASP A 136 14.37 -15.51 -2.12
CA ASP A 136 15.58 -15.53 -1.29
C ASP A 136 15.57 -14.40 -0.25
N SER A 137 14.54 -13.57 -0.23
CA SER A 137 14.36 -12.58 0.83
C SER A 137 14.15 -13.24 2.18
N SER A 138 14.58 -12.56 3.25
CA SER A 138 14.30 -13.01 4.63
C SER A 138 12.79 -13.15 4.89
N LEU A 139 11.99 -12.25 4.30
CA LEU A 139 10.52 -12.24 4.36
C LEU A 139 9.95 -11.94 2.96
N PRO A 140 9.79 -12.95 2.07
CA PRO A 140 9.33 -12.75 0.71
C PRO A 140 7.90 -12.21 0.61
N LEU A 141 7.69 -11.27 -0.31
CA LEU A 141 6.40 -10.60 -0.57
C LEU A 141 5.54 -11.36 -1.58
N VAL A 142 5.47 -12.69 -1.45
CA VAL A 142 4.81 -13.58 -2.42
C VAL A 142 3.28 -13.48 -2.42
N LEU A 143 2.67 -13.07 -1.31
CA LEU A 143 1.22 -12.91 -1.16
C LEU A 143 0.85 -11.47 -0.79
N GLN A 144 1.73 -10.53 -1.10
CA GLN A 144 1.46 -9.11 -0.86
C GLN A 144 0.24 -8.70 -1.67
N TYR A 145 -0.75 -8.11 -0.99
CA TYR A 145 -2.10 -7.78 -1.51
C TYR A 145 -3.09 -8.94 -1.63
N LEU A 146 -2.72 -10.16 -1.24
CA LEU A 146 -3.72 -11.22 -1.09
C LEU A 146 -4.54 -10.99 0.18
N GLU A 147 -5.81 -10.63 0.01
CA GLU A 147 -6.72 -10.35 1.13
C GLU A 147 -7.15 -11.62 1.86
N ASP A 148 -7.38 -12.72 1.11
CA ASP A 148 -7.80 -14.02 1.62
C ASP A 148 -7.19 -15.14 0.77
N LEU A 149 -6.70 -16.19 1.42
CA LEU A 149 -6.22 -17.41 0.75
C LEU A 149 -7.32 -18.09 -0.08
N GLN A 150 -8.59 -17.90 0.27
CA GLN A 150 -9.73 -18.42 -0.49
C GLN A 150 -9.75 -17.87 -1.91
N LEU A 151 -9.26 -16.65 -2.16
CA LEU A 151 -9.21 -16.04 -3.50
C LEU A 151 -8.37 -16.86 -4.49
N ILE A 152 -7.40 -17.65 -4.02
CA ILE A 152 -6.59 -18.54 -4.86
C ILE A 152 -7.43 -19.72 -5.37
N THR A 153 -8.40 -20.17 -4.56
CA THR A 153 -9.23 -21.35 -4.83
C THR A 153 -10.65 -21.01 -5.28
N ASP A 154 -11.03 -19.74 -5.22
CA ASP A 154 -12.38 -19.28 -5.54
C ASP A 154 -12.68 -19.51 -7.03
N THR A 155 -13.84 -20.10 -7.29
CA THR A 155 -14.33 -20.42 -8.63
C THR A 155 -15.46 -19.48 -9.08
N THR A 156 -15.77 -18.43 -8.33
CA THR A 156 -16.83 -17.44 -8.62
C THR A 156 -16.75 -16.89 -10.05
N TYR A 157 -15.54 -16.61 -10.54
CA TYR A 157 -15.30 -16.11 -11.90
C TYR A 157 -14.76 -17.17 -12.87
N TYR A 158 -14.74 -18.44 -12.48
CA TYR A 158 -14.23 -19.51 -13.32
C TYR A 158 -15.19 -19.80 -14.49
N VAL A 159 -14.65 -19.72 -15.71
CA VAL A 159 -15.38 -20.08 -16.93
C VAL A 159 -14.80 -21.38 -17.51
N ASN A 160 -15.64 -22.40 -17.65
CA ASN A 160 -15.23 -23.70 -18.19
C ASN A 160 -14.83 -23.62 -19.68
N LEU A 161 -14.07 -24.62 -20.13
CA LEU A 161 -13.52 -24.67 -21.50
C LEU A 161 -14.60 -24.64 -22.59
N LYS A 162 -15.71 -25.35 -22.40
CA LYS A 162 -16.81 -25.37 -23.40
C LYS A 162 -17.37 -23.96 -23.63
N GLN A 163 -17.54 -23.19 -22.56
CA GLN A 163 -18.02 -21.82 -22.64
C GLN A 163 -16.96 -20.88 -23.20
N LYS A 164 -15.68 -21.03 -22.82
CA LYS A 164 -14.56 -20.29 -23.44
C LYS A 164 -14.54 -20.48 -24.95
N ASN A 165 -14.62 -21.72 -25.44
CA ASN A 165 -14.64 -22.02 -26.88
C ASN A 165 -15.81 -21.38 -27.63
N LYS A 166 -16.97 -21.23 -26.97
CA LYS A 166 -18.10 -20.48 -27.55
C LYS A 166 -17.83 -18.98 -27.61
N LEU A 167 -17.22 -18.41 -26.57
CA LEU A 167 -16.90 -16.99 -26.48
C LEU A 167 -15.81 -16.55 -27.48
N LEU A 168 -14.89 -17.43 -27.87
CA LEU A 168 -13.87 -17.14 -28.90
C LEU A 168 -14.44 -16.74 -30.27
N LYS A 169 -15.75 -16.88 -30.49
CA LYS A 169 -16.45 -16.33 -31.67
C LYS A 169 -16.72 -14.82 -31.57
N GLN A 170 -16.54 -14.23 -30.39
CA GLN A 170 -16.91 -12.84 -30.06
C GLN A 170 -15.74 -12.07 -29.45
N ILE A 171 -14.86 -12.74 -28.70
CA ILE A 171 -13.69 -12.14 -28.03
C ILE A 171 -12.39 -12.79 -28.51
N SER A 172 -11.28 -12.08 -28.34
CA SER A 172 -9.96 -12.62 -28.63
C SER A 172 -9.51 -13.64 -27.57
N PRO A 173 -8.70 -14.64 -27.95
CA PRO A 173 -8.12 -15.62 -27.01
C PRO A 173 -7.09 -15.02 -26.05
N VAL A 174 -6.52 -13.86 -26.37
CA VAL A 174 -5.53 -13.15 -25.54
C VAL A 174 -6.09 -11.78 -25.16
N LEU A 175 -5.94 -11.44 -23.89
CA LEU A 175 -6.30 -10.15 -23.31
C LEU A 175 -5.02 -9.40 -22.94
N TYR A 176 -4.89 -8.17 -23.40
CA TYR A 176 -3.83 -7.25 -23.00
C TYR A 176 -4.45 -6.01 -22.37
N ILE A 177 -4.09 -5.70 -21.13
CA ILE A 177 -4.57 -4.52 -20.41
C ILE A 177 -3.34 -3.77 -19.91
N GLN A 178 -3.02 -2.64 -20.54
CA GLN A 178 -1.82 -1.88 -20.19
C GLN A 178 -1.97 -0.39 -20.53
N SER A 179 -1.46 0.46 -19.64
CA SER A 179 -1.44 1.92 -19.85
C SER A 179 -0.06 2.57 -19.74
N ASP A 180 0.97 1.81 -19.36
CA ASP A 180 2.38 2.25 -19.44
C ASP A 180 3.04 1.54 -20.62
N CYS A 181 3.21 2.25 -21.73
CA CYS A 181 3.66 1.66 -23.01
C CYS A 181 5.18 1.71 -23.13
N GLU A 182 5.83 2.70 -22.55
CA GLU A 182 7.28 2.91 -22.64
C GLU A 182 8.01 2.10 -21.54
N THR A 183 8.02 0.79 -21.75
CA THR A 183 8.62 -0.16 -20.81
C THR A 183 10.02 -0.58 -21.29
N PRO A 184 11.03 -0.75 -20.41
CA PRO A 184 12.39 -1.14 -20.81
C PRO A 184 12.49 -2.50 -21.50
N ILE A 185 11.47 -3.35 -21.32
CA ILE A 185 11.37 -4.67 -21.94
C ILE A 185 10.42 -4.67 -23.15
N GLU A 186 9.97 -3.50 -23.59
CA GLU A 186 9.18 -3.28 -24.81
C GLU A 186 7.97 -4.24 -24.92
N ARG A 187 7.23 -4.40 -23.81
CA ARG A 187 6.09 -5.34 -23.72
C ARG A 187 5.07 -5.14 -24.83
N ASP A 188 4.80 -3.89 -25.17
CA ASP A 188 3.90 -3.48 -26.24
C ASP A 188 4.44 -3.87 -27.62
N LEU A 189 5.75 -3.78 -27.88
CA LEU A 189 6.32 -4.28 -29.15
C LEU A 189 6.18 -5.80 -29.26
N TYR A 190 6.44 -6.54 -28.18
CA TYR A 190 6.22 -7.99 -28.15
C TYR A 190 4.76 -8.33 -28.45
N VAL A 191 3.81 -7.65 -27.80
CA VAL A 191 2.37 -7.88 -28.04
C VAL A 191 1.97 -7.47 -29.46
N SER A 192 2.53 -6.37 -29.99
CA SER A 192 2.29 -5.93 -31.37
C SER A 192 2.74 -6.98 -32.39
N GLU A 193 3.89 -7.63 -32.17
CA GLU A 193 4.34 -8.75 -33.00
C GLU A 193 3.42 -9.96 -32.86
N LEU A 194 3.03 -10.31 -31.63
CA LEU A 194 2.12 -11.42 -31.34
C LEU A 194 0.76 -11.25 -32.04
N MET A 195 0.24 -10.03 -32.12
CA MET A 195 -1.02 -9.69 -32.78
C MET A 195 -1.06 -10.05 -34.27
N LYS A 196 0.09 -10.26 -34.91
CA LYS A 196 0.17 -10.73 -36.30
C LYS A 196 -0.20 -12.22 -36.44
N TYR A 197 -0.09 -12.99 -35.36
CA TYR A 197 -0.27 -14.45 -35.38
C TYR A 197 -1.49 -14.92 -34.59
N ILE A 198 -1.93 -14.17 -33.58
CA ILE A 198 -3.11 -14.47 -32.77
C ILE A 198 -3.92 -13.22 -32.50
N ALA A 199 -5.24 -13.33 -32.47
CA ALA A 199 -6.10 -12.21 -32.11
C ALA A 199 -5.87 -11.83 -30.64
N VAL A 200 -5.71 -10.53 -30.38
CA VAL A 200 -5.54 -9.95 -29.05
C VAL A 200 -6.53 -8.80 -28.89
N ASP A 201 -7.30 -8.83 -27.80
CA ASP A 201 -8.11 -7.69 -27.38
C ASP A 201 -7.26 -6.85 -26.42
N SER A 202 -6.98 -5.61 -26.80
CA SER A 202 -6.11 -4.70 -26.07
C SER A 202 -6.88 -3.48 -25.57
N TYR A 203 -6.80 -3.25 -24.26
CA TYR A 203 -7.45 -2.14 -23.54
C TYR A 203 -6.40 -1.31 -22.77
N GLY A 204 -6.74 -0.06 -22.47
CA GLY A 204 -5.82 0.90 -21.84
C GLY A 204 -5.32 1.92 -22.86
N SER A 205 -4.22 2.62 -22.57
CA SER A 205 -3.61 3.54 -23.55
C SER A 205 -2.72 2.82 -24.56
N CYS A 206 -2.23 1.61 -24.24
CA CYS A 206 -1.32 0.86 -25.11
C CYS A 206 -2.08 -0.06 -26.06
N LEU A 207 -1.67 -0.08 -27.35
CA LEU A 207 -2.21 -0.95 -28.40
C LEU A 207 -3.75 -1.00 -28.47
N ASN A 208 -4.43 0.06 -28.01
CA ASN A 208 -5.87 0.19 -27.70
C ASN A 208 -6.81 -0.10 -28.89
N ASN A 209 -6.87 -1.35 -29.32
CA ASN A 209 -7.69 -1.81 -30.45
C ASN A 209 -9.14 -2.14 -30.03
N LYS A 210 -9.41 -2.19 -28.72
CA LYS A 210 -10.72 -2.41 -28.13
C LYS A 210 -10.97 -1.36 -27.05
N ARG A 211 -12.14 -0.73 -27.14
CA ARG A 211 -12.60 0.20 -26.10
C ARG A 211 -13.30 -0.57 -25.00
N LEU A 212 -13.02 -0.22 -23.74
CA LEU A 212 -13.82 -0.69 -22.62
C LEU A 212 -15.28 -0.22 -22.82
N PRO A 213 -16.28 -1.10 -22.59
CA PRO A 213 -17.67 -0.67 -22.57
C PRO A 213 -17.88 0.46 -21.57
N GLU A 214 -18.75 1.43 -21.89
CA GLU A 214 -18.94 2.67 -21.12
C GLU A 214 -19.20 2.43 -19.63
N GLN A 215 -19.95 1.37 -19.30
CA GLN A 215 -20.25 0.97 -17.92
C GLN A 215 -19.03 0.58 -17.07
N TYR A 216 -17.88 0.34 -17.70
CA TYR A 216 -16.62 -0.03 -17.05
C TYR A 216 -15.54 1.05 -17.15
N VAL A 217 -15.83 2.18 -17.80
CA VAL A 217 -14.95 3.34 -17.78
C VAL A 217 -15.16 4.05 -16.44
N PRO A 218 -14.17 4.07 -15.52
CA PRO A 218 -14.28 4.85 -14.29
C PRO A 218 -14.49 6.30 -14.69
N ASN A 219 -15.52 6.97 -14.15
CA ASN A 219 -15.93 8.34 -14.49
C ASN A 219 -14.73 9.21 -14.91
N ALA A 220 -14.64 9.50 -16.21
CA ALA A 220 -13.64 10.39 -16.78
C ALA A 220 -13.80 11.83 -16.25
#